data_AF-A0A521KW86-F1
#
_entry.id   AF-A0A521KW86-F1
#
_cell.length_a   1.000
_cell.length_b   1.000
_cell.length_c   1.000
_cell.angle_alpha   90.00
_cell.angle_beta   90.00
_cell.angle_gamma   90.00
#
_symmetry.space_group_name_H-M   'P 1'
#
loop_
_entity.id
_entity.type
_entity.pdbx_description
1 polymer ?
#
loop_
_entity_poly.entity_id
_entity_poly.type
_entity_poly.pdbx_seq_one_letter_code
_entity_poly.pdbx_strand_id
1 'polypeptide(L)' 'MDPFITTRDVCADLGLTEPCLRHVLRRTGAPRPPMHPTARVFLWTREDLERLKLYLAEQRGEGATMGGERSESRA' A
#
# COMPACT_ATOMS: atom_id res chain seq x y z
N MET A 1 8.61 19.65 6.86
CA MET A 1 7.49 18.78 7.26
C MET A 1 6.67 18.55 6.02
N ASP A 2 6.54 17.30 5.57
CA ASP A 2 5.59 17.00 4.51
C ASP A 2 4.16 17.22 5.02
N PRO A 3 3.28 17.82 4.21
CA PRO A 3 1.91 18.05 4.62
C PRO A 3 1.20 16.70 4.80
N PHE A 4 0.40 16.59 5.87
CA PHE A 4 -0.48 15.45 6.05
C PHE A 4 -1.54 15.41 4.95
N ILE A 5 -1.84 14.21 4.45
CA ILE A 5 -2.92 13.95 3.50
C ILE A 5 -4.05 13.19 4.20
N THR A 6 -5.26 13.29 3.67
CA THR A 6 -6.41 12.64 4.31
C THR A 6 -6.51 11.17 3.89
N THR A 7 -7.21 10.37 4.70
CA THR A 7 -7.53 8.98 4.31
C THR A 7 -8.34 8.94 3.01
N ARG A 8 -9.16 9.97 2.75
CA ARG A 8 -9.91 10.10 1.50
C ARG A 8 -8.97 10.28 0.30
N ASP A 9 -7.94 11.11 0.43
CA ASP A 9 -6.94 11.34 -0.64
C ASP A 9 -6.17 10.04 -0.95
N VAL A 10 -5.76 9.32 0.10
CA VAL A 10 -5.10 8.00 -0.04
C VAL A 10 -6.00 7.00 -0.75
N CYS A 11 -7.28 6.92 -0.37
CA CYS A 11 -8.26 6.08 -1.04
C CYS A 11 -8.43 6.44 -2.52
N ALA A 12 -8.51 7.74 -2.84
CA ALA A 12 -8.64 8.23 -4.22
C ALA A 12 -7.41 7.84 -5.05
N ASP A 13 -6.21 8.02 -4.51
CA ASP A 13 -4.94 7.74 -5.19
C ASP A 13 -4.74 6.24 -5.46
N LEU A 14 -5.16 5.40 -4.52
CA LEU A 14 -5.08 3.94 -4.64
C LEU A 14 -6.27 3.30 -5.39
N GLY A 15 -7.30 4.07 -5.72
CA GLY A 15 -8.55 3.53 -6.26
C GLY A 15 -9.26 2.57 -5.29
N LEU A 16 -9.14 2.81 -3.98
CA LEU A 16 -9.71 1.97 -2.92
C LEU A 16 -10.85 2.68 -2.18
N THR A 17 -11.74 1.90 -1.59
CA THR A 17 -12.70 2.40 -0.61
C THR A 17 -12.08 2.39 0.80
N GLU A 18 -12.59 3.22 1.72
CA GLU A 18 -12.10 3.21 3.10
C GLU A 18 -12.23 1.85 3.82
N PRO A 19 -13.30 1.05 3.63
CA PRO A 19 -13.34 -0.32 4.13
C PRO A 19 -12.22 -1.21 3.56
N CYS A 20 -11.92 -1.10 2.26
CA CYS A 20 -10.83 -1.84 1.62
C CYS A 20 -9.47 -1.43 2.20
N LEU A 21 -9.22 -0.13 2.34
CA LEU A 21 -8.00 0.38 2.95
C LEU A 21 -7.83 -0.12 4.40
N ARG A 22 -8.91 -0.07 5.20
CA ARG A 22 -8.90 -0.62 6.56
C ARG A 22 -8.60 -2.13 6.60
N HIS A 23 -9.09 -2.89 5.63
CA HIS A 23 -8.79 -4.30 5.51
C HIS A 23 -7.30 -4.52 5.17
N VAL A 24 -6.73 -3.75 4.25
CA VAL A 24 -5.30 -3.81 3.89
C VAL A 24 -4.42 -3.52 5.11
N LEU A 25 -4.73 -2.47 5.88
CA LEU A 25 -3.93 -2.05 7.05
C LEU A 25 -3.97 -3.03 8.23
N ARG A 26 -4.87 -4.02 8.21
CA ARG A 26 -4.89 -5.10 9.20
C ARG A 26 -3.94 -6.24 8.84
N ARG A 27 -3.40 -6.27 7.63
CA ARG A 27 -2.47 -7.31 7.18
C ARG A 27 -1.10 -7.08 7.81
N THR A 28 -0.43 -8.17 8.15
CA THR A 28 0.94 -8.14 8.66
C THR A 28 1.87 -7.52 7.61
N GLY A 29 2.73 -6.60 8.03
CA GLY A 29 3.68 -5.91 7.15
C GLY A 29 3.11 -4.75 6.34
N ALA A 30 1.80 -4.46 6.41
CA ALA A 30 1.24 -3.28 5.77
C ALA A 30 1.80 -2.01 6.42
N PRO A 31 2.28 -1.03 5.64
CA PRO A 31 2.76 0.24 6.17
C PRO A 31 1.60 0.99 6.81
N ARG A 32 1.73 1.26 8.11
CA ARG A 32 0.67 1.88 8.91
C ARG A 32 1.15 3.23 9.42
N PRO A 33 0.53 4.34 8.96
CA PRO A 33 0.87 5.66 9.46
C PRO A 33 0.48 5.81 10.93
N PRO A 34 1.08 6.79 11.64
CA PRO A 34 0.69 7.09 13.02
C PRO A 34 -0.77 7.52 13.09
N MET A 35 -1.41 7.20 14.22
CA MET A 35 -2.78 7.63 14.49
C MET A 35 -2.77 8.91 15.33
N HIS A 36 -3.59 9.89 14.96
CA HIS A 36 -3.77 11.09 15.76
C HIS A 36 -4.29 10.71 17.16
N PRO A 37 -3.66 11.17 18.25
CA PRO A 37 -3.90 10.66 19.60
C PRO A 37 -5.34 10.84 20.07
N THR A 38 -6.02 11.92 19.65
CA THR A 38 -7.38 12.25 20.12
C THR A 38 -8.46 12.07 19.06
N ALA A 39 -8.12 12.18 17.78
CA ALA A 39 -9.10 12.21 16.69
C ALA A 39 -9.34 10.82 16.08
N ARG A 40 -8.51 9.82 16.43
CA ARG A 40 -8.59 8.45 15.90
C ARG A 40 -8.53 8.38 14.37
N VAL A 41 -7.88 9.35 13.73
CA VAL A 41 -7.61 9.40 12.29
C VAL A 41 -6.16 9.04 12.02
N PHE A 42 -5.89 8.48 10.84
CA PHE A 42 -4.54 8.23 10.37
C PHE A 42 -3.89 9.52 9.85
N LEU A 43 -2.66 9.77 10.28
CA LEU A 43 -1.83 10.90 9.85
C LEU A 43 -0.94 10.46 8.70
N TRP A 44 -1.52 10.42 7.50
CA TRP A 44 -0.81 9.99 6.30
C TRP A 44 0.15 11.08 5.81
N THR A 45 1.34 10.65 5.41
CA THR A 45 2.24 11.45 4.58
C THR A 45 2.24 10.93 3.15
N ARG A 46 2.85 11.68 2.23
CA ARG A 46 3.13 11.19 0.87
C ARG A 46 4.05 9.97 0.89
N GLU A 47 5.02 9.93 1.80
CA GLU A 47 5.90 8.78 1.95
C GLU A 47 5.15 7.50 2.36
N ASP A 48 4.19 7.61 3.30
CA ASP A 48 3.35 6.47 3.71
C ASP A 48 2.53 5.91 2.54
N LEU A 49 1.99 6.80 1.70
CA LEU A 49 1.24 6.43 0.50
C LEU A 49 2.13 5.65 -0.49
N GLU A 50 3.34 6.12 -0.76
CA GLU A 50 4.27 5.42 -1.67
C GLU A 50 4.69 4.05 -1.12
N ARG A 51 4.97 3.95 0.19
CA ARG A 51 5.23 2.65 0.84
C ARG A 51 4.04 1.70 0.71
N LEU A 52 2.82 2.22 0.84
CA LEU A 52 1.60 1.42 0.69
C LEU A 52 1.38 0.96 -0.75
N LYS A 53 1.71 1.77 -1.76
CA LYS A 53 1.71 1.36 -3.17
C LYS A 53 2.67 0.21 -3.43
N LEU A 54 3.91 0.32 -2.94
CA LEU A 54 4.92 -0.73 -3.08
C LEU A 54 4.44 -2.04 -2.44
N TYR A 55 3.95 -1.98 -1.21
CA TYR A 55 3.36 -3.14 -0.53
C TYR A 55 2.23 -3.77 -1.35
N LEU A 56 1.33 -2.97 -1.91
CA LEU A 56 0.22 -3.49 -2.73
C LEU A 56 0.69 -4.12 -4.05
N ALA A 57 1.72 -3.57 -4.69
CA ALA A 57 2.31 -4.12 -5.91
C ALA A 57 2.98 -5.48 -5.66
N GLU A 58 3.72 -5.61 -4.54
CA GLU A 58 4.31 -6.88 -4.11
C GLU A 58 3.25 -7.94 -3.86
N GLN A 59 2.14 -7.58 -3.20
CA GLN A 59 1.04 -8.50 -2.92
C GLN A 59 0.26 -8.95 -4.17
N ARG A 60 0.24 -8.13 -5.23
CA ARG A 60 -0.41 -8.46 -6.51
C ARG A 60 0.45 -9.37 -7.39
N GLY A 61 1.68 -9.67 -7.00
CA GLY A 61 2.61 -10.46 -7.81
C GLY A 61 3.25 -9.69 -8.98
N GLU A 62 3.02 -8.38 -9.07
CA GLU A 62 3.70 -7.50 -10.03
C GLU A 62 5.18 -7.26 -9.63
N GLY A 63 5.58 -7.68 -8.42
CA GLY A 63 6.97 -7.68 -7.95
C GLY A 63 7.78 -8.96 -8.25
N ALA A 64 7.26 -9.93 -9.01
CA ALA A 64 7.90 -11.24 -9.20
C ALA A 64 8.03 -11.71 -10.67
N THR A 65 8.25 -10.81 -11.62
CA THR A 65 8.63 -11.20 -13.01
C THR A 65 9.80 -10.38 -13.57
N MET A 66 10.94 -10.43 -12.88
CA MET A 66 12.25 -10.27 -13.53
C MET A 66 13.14 -11.41 -13.05
N GLY A 67 12.91 -12.62 -13.59
CA GLY A 67 13.59 -13.84 -13.14
C GLY A 67 12.77 -15.10 -13.40
N GLY A 68 12.37 -15.29 -14.65
CA GLY A 68 11.55 -16.43 -15.06
C GLY A 68 11.86 -16.83 -16.49
N GLU A 69 13.15 -17.01 -16.80
CA GLU A 69 13.58 -17.75 -17.98
C GLU A 69 13.11 -19.21 -17.79
N ARG A 70 11.86 -19.49 -18.17
CA ARG A 70 11.45 -20.84 -18.54
C ARG A 70 12.08 -21.14 -19.89
N SER A 71 13.32 -21.64 -19.85
CA SER A 71 13.84 -22.48 -20.91
C SER A 71 13.07 -23.80 -20.87
N GLU A 72 11.88 -23.81 -21.48
CA GLU A 72 11.31 -25.02 -22.04
C GLU A 72 12.15 -25.41 -23.26
N SER A 73 13.21 -26.19 -23.01
CA SER A 73 13.79 -27.04 -24.05
C SER A 73 13.30 -28.45 -23.77
N ARG A 74 12.16 -28.79 -24.36
CA ARG A 74 11.65 -30.15 -24.46
C ARG A 74 11.97 -30.66 -25.87
N ALA A 75 12.55 -31.86 -25.90
CA ALA A 75 12.93 -32.72 -27.03
C ALA A 75 14.30 -32.44 -27.66
#